data_AF-A0A4V2PZP6-F1
#
_entry.id   AF-A0A4V2PZP6-F1
#
_cell.length_a   1.000
_cell.length_b   1.000
_cell.length_c   1.000
_cell.angle_alpha   90.00
_cell.angle_beta   90.00
_cell.angle_gamma   90.00
#
_symmetry.space_group_name_H-M   'P 1'
#
loop_
_entity.id
_entity.type
_entity.pdbx_description
1 polymer ?
#
loop_
_entity_poly.entity_id
_entity_poly.type
_entity_poly.pdbx_seq_one_letter_code
_entity_poly.pdbx_strand_id
1 'polypeptide(L)' 'MNMLFDLLPILIPIIMIQLGLQIFAIYHLMRREAVRFDHKWIWLIIIIALTILGPIIYFLFSEEA' A
#
# COMPACT_ATOMS: atom_id res chain seq x y z
N MET A 1 21.19 -17.38 -21.60
CA MET A 1 19.95 -16.58 -21.53
C MET A 1 19.72 -16.24 -20.07
N ASN A 2 19.58 -14.96 -19.74
CA ASN A 2 19.41 -14.52 -18.35
C ASN A 2 17.91 -14.40 -18.05
N MET A 3 17.31 -15.45 -17.51
CA MET A 3 15.87 -15.56 -17.22
C MET A 3 15.29 -14.36 -16.44
N LEU A 4 16.11 -13.66 -15.64
CA LEU A 4 15.73 -12.43 -14.94
C LEU A 4 15.35 -11.29 -15.89
N PHE A 5 16.09 -11.11 -16.99
CA PHE A 5 15.84 -10.01 -17.94
C PHE A 5 14.56 -10.23 -18.74
N ASP A 6 14.19 -11.50 -18.98
CA ASP A 6 12.95 -11.86 -19.66
C ASP A 6 11.70 -11.58 -18.81
N LEU A 7 11.84 -11.53 -17.48
CA LEU A 7 10.77 -11.21 -16.52
C LEU A 7 10.64 -9.70 -16.22
N LEU A 8 11.65 -8.88 -16.54
CA LEU A 8 11.59 -7.43 -16.28
C LEU A 8 10.36 -6.75 -16.89
N PRO A 9 9.94 -7.03 -18.14
CA PRO A 9 8.78 -6.35 -18.74
C PRO A 9 7.46 -6.62 -17.99
N ILE A 10 7.33 -7.77 -17.33
CA ILE A 10 6.14 -8.12 -16.55
C ILE A 10 6.26 -7.68 -15.08
N LEU A 11 7.47 -7.65 -14.52
CA LEU A 11 7.70 -7.18 -13.15
C LEU A 11 7.52 -5.66 -13.01
N ILE A 12 7.96 -4.87 -13.99
CA ILE A 12 7.82 -3.41 -13.98
C ILE A 12 6.37 -2.94 -13.73
N PRO A 13 5.35 -3.39 -14.50
CA PRO A 13 3.98 -2.95 -14.28
C PRO A 13 3.41 -3.42 -12.93
N ILE A 14 3.77 -4.63 -12.48
CA ILE A 14 3.34 -5.15 -11.17
C ILE A 14 3.88 -4.27 -10.04
N ILE A 15 5.18 -3.95 -10.08
CA ILE A 15 5.83 -3.10 -9.09
C ILE A 15 5.25 -1.68 -9.14
N MET A 16 4.99 -1.13 -10.34
CA MET A 16 4.36 0.17 -10.50
C MET A 16 2.97 0.23 -9.86
N ILE A 17 2.12 -0.77 -10.08
CA ILE A 17 0.78 -0.85 -9.46
C ILE A 17 0.91 -0.98 -7.94
N GLN A 18 1.81 -1.84 -7.47
CA GLN A 18 2.05 -2.04 -6.04
C GLN A 18 2.51 -0.76 -5.34
N LEU A 19 3.52 -0.07 -5.89
CA LEU A 19 4.01 1.19 -5.35
C LEU A 19 2.94 2.28 -5.42
N GLY A 20 2.20 2.36 -6.53
CA GLY A 20 1.09 3.30 -6.69
C GLY A 20 0.01 3.11 -5.62
N LEU A 21 -0.41 1.87 -5.37
CA LEU A 21 -1.39 1.54 -4.35
C LEU A 21 -0.89 1.88 -2.94
N GLN A 22 0.38 1.59 -2.65
CA GLN A 22 0.99 1.85 -1.36
C GLN A 22 1.12 3.36 -1.09
N ILE A 23 1.59 4.13 -2.07
CA ILE A 23 1.66 5.60 -1.99
C ILE A 23 0.25 6.19 -1.82
N PHE A 24 -0.73 5.70 -2.59
CA PHE A 24 -2.11 6.15 -2.50
C PHE A 24 -2.71 5.90 -1.10
N ALA A 25 -2.46 4.73 -0.51
CA ALA A 25 -2.89 4.41 0.85
C ALA A 25 -2.27 5.34 1.90
N ILE A 26 -0.97 5.61 1.81
CA ILE A 26 -0.27 6.53 2.72
C ILE A 26 -0.79 7.97 2.54
N TYR A 27 -0.94 8.43 1.31
CA TYR A 27 -1.47 9.76 1.01
C TYR A 27 -2.90 9.93 1.54
N HIS A 28 -3.75 8.91 1.34
CA HIS A 28 -5.10 8.89 1.88
C HIS A 28 -5.10 8.92 3.42
N LEU A 29 -4.21 8.16 4.06
CA LEU A 29 -4.02 8.15 5.52
C LEU A 29 -3.60 9.52 6.07
N MET A 30 -2.71 10.24 5.38
CA MET A 30 -2.25 11.57 5.80
C MET A 30 -3.34 12.63 5.69
N ARG A 31 -4.26 12.53 4.72
CA ARG A 31 -5.34 13.50 4.51
C ARG A 31 -6.53 13.34 5.44
N ARG A 32 -6.71 12.18 6.08
CA ARG A 32 -7.79 11.99 7.05
C ARG A 32 -7.44 12.66 8.38
N GLU A 33 -8.34 13.48 8.92
CA GLU A 33 -8.18 14.10 10.22
C GLU A 33 -8.26 13.07 11.35
N ALA A 34 -9.25 12.17 11.27
CA ALA A 34 -9.40 11.02 12.15
C ALA A 34 -9.38 9.72 11.35
N VAL A 35 -8.66 8.72 11.86
CA VAL A 35 -8.70 7.34 11.35
C VAL A 35 -9.21 6.43 12.44
N ARG A 36 -9.70 5.24 12.08
CA ARG A 36 -10.09 4.24 13.10
C ARG A 36 -8.95 4.03 14.07
N PHE A 37 -9.32 4.05 15.36
CA PHE A 37 -8.43 4.02 16.52
C PHE A 37 -7.62 5.30 16.79
N ASP A 38 -7.71 6.38 16.01
CA ASP A 38 -6.95 7.66 16.17
C ASP A 38 -5.41 7.53 16.11
N HIS A 39 -4.89 6.32 15.87
CA HIS A 39 -3.46 6.05 15.82
C HIS A 39 -2.99 5.94 14.36
N LYS A 40 -2.83 7.08 13.68
CA LYS A 40 -2.31 7.14 12.28
C LYS A 40 -1.00 6.38 12.08
N TRP A 41 -0.14 6.37 13.10
CA TRP A 41 1.14 5.66 13.08
C TRP A 41 1.00 4.14 12.95
N ILE A 42 -0.03 3.54 13.56
CA ILE A 42 -0.27 2.10 13.47
C ILE A 42 -0.63 1.71 12.03
N TRP A 43 -1.50 2.49 11.39
CA TRP A 43 -1.87 2.27 9.99
C TRP A 43 -0.68 2.44 9.04
N LEU A 44 0.20 3.41 9.29
CA LEU A 44 1.42 3.58 8.50
C LEU A 44 2.33 2.34 8.59
N ILE A 45 2.52 1.80 9.80
CA ILE A 45 3.31 0.57 10.01
C ILE A 45 2.68 -0.60 9.28
N ILE A 46 1.34 -0.76 9.36
CA ILE A 46 0.61 -1.84 8.66
C ILE A 46 0.80 -1.74 7.14
N ILE A 47 0.65 -0.53 6.57
CA ILE A 47 0.81 -0.29 5.13
C ILE A 47 2.23 -0.63 4.67
N ILE A 48 3.26 -0.31 5.47
CA ILE A 48 4.66 -0.58 5.13
C ILE A 48 5.03 -2.05 5.35
N ALA A 49 4.65 -2.64 6.49
CA ALA A 49 5.04 -3.99 6.89
C ALA A 49 4.38 -5.09 6.04
N LEU A 50 3.14 -4.85 5.60
CA LEU A 50 2.35 -5.85 4.88
C LEU A 50 2.35 -5.66 3.34
N THR A 51 3.12 -4.70 2.82
CA THR A 51 3.33 -4.43 1.38
C THR A 51 2.06 -4.31 0.54
N ILE A 52 1.56 -5.39 -0.07
CA ILE A 52 0.29 -5.44 -0.81
C ILE A 52 -0.90 -5.59 0.14
N LEU A 53 -0.77 -6.44 1.16
CA LEU A 53 -1.83 -6.69 2.13
C LEU A 53 -2.08 -5.47 3.02
N GLY A 54 -1.06 -4.64 3.25
CA GLY A 54 -1.16 -3.44 4.09
C GLY A 54 -2.17 -2.42 3.58
N PRO A 55 -2.03 -1.93 2.33
CA PRO A 55 -3.02 -1.09 1.66
C PRO A 55 -4.41 -1.73 1.60
N ILE A 56 -4.51 -3.04 1.32
CA ILE A 56 -5.80 -3.73 1.25
C ILE A 56 -6.50 -3.70 2.61
N ILE A 57 -5.79 -4.06 3.69
CA ILE A 57 -6.30 -4.00 5.06
C ILE A 57 -6.65 -2.55 5.42
N TYR A 58 -5.80 -1.58 5.07
CA TYR A 58 -6.12 -0.17 5.29
C TYR A 58 -7.42 0.24 4.60
N PHE A 59 -7.62 -0.08 3.32
CA PHE A 59 -8.88 0.27 2.65
C PHE A 59 -10.08 -0.46 3.23
N LEU A 60 -9.97 -1.77 3.49
CA LEU A 60 -11.07 -2.58 4.02
C LEU A 60 -11.56 -2.10 5.38
N PHE A 61 -10.63 -1.68 6.26
CA PHE A 61 -10.95 -1.30 7.64
C PHE A 61 -11.04 0.21 7.87
N SER A 62 -10.53 1.06 6.97
CA SER A 62 -10.62 2.53 7.09
C SER A 62 -11.92 3.12 6.55
N GLU A 63 -12.71 2.36 5.78
CA GLU A 63 -13.98 2.83 5.19
C GLU A 63 -15.13 2.95 6.21
N GLU A 64 -15.03 2.30 7.37
CA GLU A 64 -16.05 2.32 8.43
C GLU A 64 -15.88 3.47 9.46
N ALA A 65 -15.53 4.69 9.03
CA ALA A 65 -15.51 5.88 9.88
C ALA A 65 -16.17 7.07 9.20
#